data_AF-A0A927EAT8-F1
#
_entry.id   AF-A0A927EAT8-F1
#
_cell.length_a   1.000
_cell.length_b   1.000
_cell.length_c   1.000
_cell.angle_alpha   90.00
_cell.angle_beta   90.00
_cell.angle_gamma   90.00
#
_symmetry.space_group_name_H-M   'P 1'
#
loop_
_entity.id
_entity.type
_entity.pdbx_description
1 polymer ?
#
loop_
_entity_poly.entity_id
_entity_poly.type
_entity_poly.pdbx_seq_one_letter_code
_entity_poly.pdbx_strand_id
1 'polypeptide(L)' 'MMDHSYMMIGYWSQWHWIVFVLFAAIVIFPIGRILTRLGYSPLWSILAFVPIANLVGLWIVALGEWPGTGPSTR' A
#
# COMPACT_ATOMS: atom_id res chain seq x y z
N MET A 1 -31.51 -20.75 -22.42
CA MET A 1 -30.83 -21.31 -21.23
C MET A 1 -29.48 -20.62 -21.17
N MET A 2 -29.35 -19.57 -20.35
CA MET A 2 -28.09 -18.84 -20.17
C MET A 2 -27.22 -19.71 -19.24
N ASP A 3 -26.10 -20.20 -19.75
CA ASP A 3 -25.21 -21.15 -19.08
C ASP A 3 -24.30 -20.45 -18.07
N HIS A 4 -24.33 -20.86 -16.79
CA HIS A 4 -23.57 -20.24 -15.67
C HIS A 4 -22.06 -19.99 -15.89
N SER A 5 -21.48 -20.54 -16.96
CA SER A 5 -20.15 -20.30 -17.51
C SER A 5 -19.82 -18.81 -17.72
N TYR A 6 -20.77 -17.98 -18.16
CA TYR A 6 -20.50 -16.55 -18.42
C TYR A 6 -20.20 -15.73 -17.16
N MET A 7 -20.60 -16.21 -15.97
CA MET A 7 -20.28 -15.54 -14.71
C MET A 7 -18.84 -15.79 -14.26
N MET A 8 -18.18 -16.84 -14.77
CA MET A 8 -16.83 -17.24 -14.33
C MET A 8 -15.70 -16.69 -15.22
N ILE A 9 -15.99 -16.30 -16.46
CA ILE A 9 -15.03 -15.64 -17.39
C ILE A 9 -14.71 -14.19 -17.02
N GLY A 10 -15.38 -13.59 -16.02
CA GLY A 10 -15.07 -12.25 -15.52
C GLY A 10 -13.79 -12.18 -14.67
N TYR A 11 -13.36 -13.29 -14.05
CA TYR A 11 -12.22 -13.30 -13.12
C TYR A 11 -10.85 -13.30 -13.81
N TRP A 12 -10.77 -13.73 -15.08
CA TRP A 12 -9.51 -13.88 -15.83
C TRP A 12 -9.39 -12.92 -17.02
N SER A 13 -10.31 -11.94 -17.11
CA SER A 13 -10.27 -10.90 -18.15
C SER A 13 -9.07 -9.98 -17.95
N GLN A 14 -8.49 -9.47 -19.04
CA GLN A 14 -7.45 -8.44 -19.01
C GLN A 14 -7.86 -7.22 -18.18
N TRP A 15 -9.17 -6.94 -18.10
CA TRP A 15 -9.76 -5.91 -17.25
C TRP A 15 -9.48 -6.09 -15.76
N HIS A 16 -9.39 -7.33 -15.27
CA HIS A 16 -9.08 -7.62 -13.88
C HIS A 16 -7.73 -7.02 -13.47
N TRP A 17 -6.69 -7.22 -14.30
CA TRP A 17 -5.35 -6.70 -14.04
C TRP A 17 -5.28 -5.18 -14.10
N ILE A 18 -6.03 -4.55 -15.02
CA ILE A 18 -6.10 -3.08 -15.11
C ILE A 18 -6.70 -2.51 -13.82
N VAL A 19 -7.84 -3.05 -13.38
CA VAL A 19 -8.49 -2.60 -12.13
C VAL A 19 -7.61 -2.89 -10.92
N PHE A 20 -6.93 -4.03 -10.89
CA PHE A 20 -6.01 -4.39 -9.81
C PHE A 20 -4.84 -3.40 -9.70
N VAL A 21 -4.18 -3.05 -10.82
CA VAL A 21 -3.09 -2.07 -10.83
C VAL A 21 -3.58 -0.68 -10.41
N LEU A 22 -4.77 -0.28 -10.88
CA LEU A 22 -5.37 1.00 -10.49
C LEU A 22 -5.64 1.04 -8.98
N PHE A 23 -6.23 -0.02 -8.43
CA PHE A 23 -6.47 -0.15 -6.99
C PHE A 23 -5.16 -0.13 -6.20
N ALA A 24 -4.16 -0.88 -6.64
CA ALA A 24 -2.84 -0.90 -6.02
C ALA A 24 -2.22 0.51 -6.01
N ALA A 25 -2.30 1.26 -7.11
CA ALA A 25 -1.81 2.63 -7.18
C ALA A 25 -2.54 3.58 -6.21
N ILE A 26 -3.86 3.46 -6.08
CA ILE A 26 -4.68 4.25 -5.14
C ILE A 26 -4.26 3.99 -3.69
N VAL A 27 -3.80 2.78 -3.36
CA VAL A 27 -3.32 2.43 -2.01
C VAL A 27 -1.85 2.81 -1.79
N ILE A 28 -0.98 2.50 -2.76
CA ILE A 28 0.47 2.76 -2.70
C ILE A 28 0.76 4.25 -2.62
N PHE A 29 0.08 5.07 -3.43
CA PHE A 29 0.34 6.50 -3.53
C PHE A 29 0.20 7.26 -2.19
N PRO A 30 -0.93 7.19 -1.46
CA PRO A 30 -1.08 7.87 -0.19
C PRO A 30 -0.14 7.31 0.89
N ILE A 31 0.05 5.99 0.96
CA ILE A 31 0.95 5.35 1.94
C ILE A 31 2.39 5.80 1.69
N GLY A 32 2.85 5.76 0.43
CA GLY A 32 4.17 6.23 0.04
C GLY A 32 4.38 7.70 0.39
N ARG A 33 3.35 8.54 0.18
CA ARG A 33 3.40 9.96 0.54
C ARG A 33 3.54 10.19 2.05
N ILE A 34 2.86 9.38 2.87
CA ILE A 34 3.00 9.42 4.33
C ILE A 34 4.42 9.00 4.74
N LEU A 35 4.93 7.91 4.18
CA LEU A 35 6.27 7.38 4.49
C LEU A 35 7.37 8.38 4.13
N THR A 36 7.26 9.08 3.00
CA THR A 36 8.21 10.16 2.64
C THR A 36 8.20 11.30 3.65
N ARG A 37 7.04 11.68 4.19
CA ARG A 37 6.97 12.70 5.26
C ARG A 37 7.62 12.23 6.55
N LEU A 38 7.59 10.92 6.79
CA LEU A 38 8.25 10.28 7.92
C LEU A 38 9.77 10.07 7.68
N GLY A 39 10.31 10.45 6.51
CA GLY A 39 11.72 10.25 6.16
C GLY A 39 12.04 8.87 5.59
N TYR A 40 11.05 8.00 5.41
CA TYR A 40 11.21 6.68 4.81
C TYR A 40 11.06 6.71 3.28
N SER A 41 11.67 5.73 2.61
CA SER A 41 11.51 5.56 1.16
C SER A 41 10.04 5.21 0.82
N PRO A 42 9.43 5.81 -0.23
CA PRO A 42 8.08 5.48 -0.66
C PRO A 42 7.88 4.00 -1.00
N LEU A 43 8.94 3.27 -1.33
CA LEU A 43 8.91 1.84 -1.66
C LEU A 43 8.39 0.96 -0.52
N TRP A 44 8.50 1.42 0.73
CA TRP A 44 7.96 0.73 1.90
C TRP A 44 6.44 0.58 1.84
N SER A 45 5.74 1.37 1.02
CA SER A 45 4.29 1.24 0.79
C SER A 45 3.87 -0.10 0.18
N ILE A 46 4.75 -0.81 -0.54
CA ILE A 46 4.47 -2.14 -1.09
C ILE A 46 4.24 -3.17 0.04
N LEU A 47 4.83 -2.96 1.22
CA LEU A 47 4.64 -3.85 2.36
C LEU A 47 3.17 -3.92 2.79
N ALA A 48 2.36 -2.90 2.48
CA ALA A 48 0.93 -2.86 2.79
C ALA A 48 0.14 -4.03 2.17
N PHE A 49 0.63 -4.64 1.08
CA PHE A 49 -0.02 -5.79 0.44
C PHE A 49 0.36 -7.15 1.05
N VAL A 50 1.34 -7.18 1.95
CA VAL A 50 1.81 -8.41 2.60
C VAL A 50 1.49 -8.31 4.10
N PRO A 51 0.49 -9.02 4.63
CA PRO A 51 -0.03 -8.79 5.99
C PRO A 51 1.05 -8.80 7.08
N ILE A 52 1.94 -9.79 7.07
CA ILE A 52 3.01 -9.91 8.07
C ILE A 52 4.07 -8.81 7.90
N ALA A 53 4.47 -8.53 6.65
CA ALA A 53 5.47 -7.50 6.39
C ALA A 53 4.94 -6.09 6.67
N ASN A 54 3.63 -5.85 6.47
CA ASN A 54 2.95 -4.62 6.86
C ASN A 54 3.01 -4.43 8.38
N LEU A 55 2.72 -5.48 9.16
CA LEU A 55 2.81 -5.41 10.63
C LEU A 55 4.24 -5.06 11.09
N VAL A 56 5.25 -5.73 10.51
CA VAL A 56 6.66 -5.43 10.80
C VAL A 56 7.01 -3.99 10.41
N GLY A 57 6.59 -3.53 9.23
CA GLY A 57 6.81 -2.15 8.77
C GLY A 57 6.16 -1.12 9.69
N LEU A 58 4.93 -1.36 10.14
CA LEU A 58 4.23 -0.51 11.10
C LEU A 58 4.93 -0.51 12.46
N TRP A 59 5.46 -1.64 12.92
CA TRP A 59 6.26 -1.70 14.15
C TRP A 59 7.52 -0.84 14.05
N ILE A 60 8.25 -0.92 12.94
CA ILE A 60 9.45 -0.12 12.70
C ILE A 60 9.09 1.37 12.72
N VAL A 61 8.04 1.77 12.00
CA VAL A 61 7.58 3.17 11.96
C VAL A 61 7.13 3.66 13.33
N ALA A 62 6.44 2.82 14.11
CA ALA A 62 5.94 3.18 15.44
C ALA A 62 7.05 3.34 16.48
N LEU A 63 8.13 2.56 16.36
CA LEU A 63 9.27 2.58 17.28
C LEU A 63 10.39 3.53 16.84
N GLY A 64 10.36 4.03 15.60
CA GLY A 64 11.34 4.97 15.08
C GLY A 64 11.14 6.40 15.60
N GLU A 65 12.18 7.22 15.49
CA GLU A 65 12.07 8.65 15.77
C GLU A 65 11.07 9.33 14.84
N TRP A 66 10.22 10.17 15.43
CA TRP A 66 9.36 11.05 14.65
C TRP A 66 10.18 12.22 14.09
N PRO A 67 10.14 12.48 12.78
CA PRO A 67 10.81 13.64 12.21
C PRO A 67 10.10 14.90 12.68
N GLY A 68 10.75 15.65 13.58
CA GLY A 68 10.22 16.90 14.13
C GLY A 68 10.54 17.16 15.60
N THR A 69 11.08 16.18 16.33
CA THR A 69 11.48 16.34 17.74
C THR A 69 12.94 16.79 17.91
N GLY A 70 13.45 17.58 16.96
CA GLY A 70 14.72 18.29 17.17
C GLY A 70 14.57 19.29 18.33
N PRO A 71 15.58 19.51 19.18
CA PRO A 71 15.46 20.45 20.29
C PRO A 71 15.06 21.81 19.76
N SER A 72 13.91 22.33 20.16
CA SER A 72 13.61 23.75 19.99
C SER A 72 14.56 24.51 20.92
N THR A 73 15.77 24.79 20.44
CA THR A 73 16.67 25.76 21.09
C THR A 73 16.00 27.11 21.00
N ARG A 74 15.27 27.43 22.08
CA ARG A 74 14.77 28.75 22.42
C ARG A 74 15.93 29.62 22.89
#